data_AF-A0A958K7Q6-F1
#
_entry.id   AF-A0A958K7Q6-F1
#
_cell.length_a   1.000
_cell.length_b   1.000
_cell.length_c   1.000
_cell.angle_alpha   90.00
_cell.angle_beta   90.00
_cell.angle_gamma   90.00
#
_symmetry.space_group_name_H-M   'P 1'
#
loop_
_entity.id
_entity.type
_entity.pdbx_description
1 polymer ?
#
loop_
_entity_poly.entity_id
_entity_poly.type
_entity_poly.pdbx_seq_one_letter_code
_entity_poly.pdbx_strand_id
1 'polypeptide(L)'
;NQTFTVEVKATSSDGSSEAKNVAIKLTNKAPDINSIEDKNITFNEMEDFQVSVSGVDADGDTLTASVDILSPQGQAYALDQEYNFWSASNTYYYNAHKESEKWIRERWGSSLRWYYIVISDNYAQLYRWSGAKGKLTGRLMGTFPVSYYNNPGLFINVPTPEDSSSSAILEETDRKNIFDLSLMLAESPIVVIPTVTDGFAESSEPFVVQVGNTAPSIALSEDSVTLVDDKTRVLAPITDDEGDSFDVDFNVVSCDQQVSDLEKKYGTIKWASAVLNATIKKTALLKPFKNAFVYLFAKGSKKGYYFLLNDKLYLYNGTKKKPSLLGKVCSHYYSSKNNKAIVQANVAKGESEIDVDYDSDKGEIVFSRNGAPDDKVYKVSMRVTDSMGISDAEEISVSTR
;
A
#
# COMPACT_ATOMS: atom_id res chain seq x y z
N ASN A 1 -21.26 36.46 25.27
CA ASN A 1 -21.60 37.06 26.59
C ASN A 1 -22.03 38.50 26.45
N GLN A 2 -23.28 38.80 26.79
CA GLN A 2 -23.82 40.17 26.80
C GLN A 2 -24.25 40.52 28.23
N THR A 3 -24.14 41.80 28.61
CA THR A 3 -24.64 42.30 29.89
C THR A 3 -25.63 43.42 29.61
N PHE A 4 -26.84 43.28 30.13
CA PHE A 4 -27.89 44.27 30.05
C PHE A 4 -28.08 44.91 31.41
N THR A 5 -28.38 46.20 31.44
CA THR A 5 -28.77 46.89 32.68
C THR A 5 -30.26 47.18 32.60
N VAL A 6 -31.02 46.64 33.55
CA VAL A 6 -32.45 46.90 33.69
C VAL A 6 -32.66 47.88 34.83
N GLU A 7 -33.29 49.01 34.55
CA GLU A 7 -33.75 49.92 35.59
C GLU A 7 -35.10 49.43 36.13
N VAL A 8 -35.15 49.16 37.43
CA VAL A 8 -36.37 48.81 38.14
C VAL A 8 -36.77 50.01 39.00
N LYS A 9 -37.92 50.61 38.67
CA LYS A 9 -38.49 51.72 39.42
C LYS A 9 -39.71 51.25 40.22
N ALA A 10 -39.66 51.46 41.53
CA ALA A 10 -40.79 51.24 42.42
C ALA A 10 -41.42 52.59 42.81
N THR A 11 -42.75 52.66 42.76
CA THR A 11 -43.52 53.85 43.15
C THR A 11 -44.56 53.47 44.21
N SER A 12 -44.58 54.20 45.32
CA SER A 12 -45.51 54.02 46.43
C SER A 12 -46.85 54.71 46.15
N SER A 13 -47.89 54.33 46.90
CA SER A 13 -49.23 54.94 46.80
C SER A 13 -49.27 56.43 47.17
N ASP A 14 -48.26 56.93 47.88
CA ASP A 14 -48.07 58.36 48.18
C ASP A 14 -47.37 59.14 47.06
N GLY A 15 -47.01 58.47 45.96
CA GLY A 15 -46.34 59.07 44.80
C GLY A 15 -44.82 59.15 44.90
N SER A 16 -44.21 58.73 46.01
CA SER A 16 -42.75 58.61 46.10
C SER A 16 -42.23 57.47 45.22
N SER A 17 -41.03 57.61 44.64
CA SER A 17 -40.43 56.56 43.82
C SER A 17 -38.92 56.45 43.99
N GLU A 18 -38.40 55.23 43.85
CA GLU A 18 -36.97 54.90 43.84
C GLU A 18 -36.69 54.00 42.63
N ALA A 19 -35.55 54.22 41.97
CA ALA A 19 -35.09 53.38 40.86
C ALA A 19 -33.74 52.75 41.19
N LYS A 20 -33.55 51.49 40.78
CA LYS A 20 -32.29 50.78 40.88
C LYS A 20 -31.96 50.08 39.57
N ASN A 21 -30.68 50.14 39.22
CA ASN A 21 -30.15 49.40 38.08
C ASN A 21 -29.72 48.00 38.52
N VAL A 22 -30.17 47.00 37.77
CA VAL A 22 -29.79 45.59 37.93
C VAL A 22 -29.05 45.16 36.68
N ALA A 23 -27.80 44.70 36.84
CA ALA A 23 -27.05 44.11 35.74
C ALA A 23 -27.46 42.63 35.58
N ILE A 24 -27.89 42.26 34.38
CA ILE A 24 -28.21 40.90 33.97
C ILE A 24 -27.13 40.46 32.99
N LYS A 25 -26.41 39.38 33.32
CA LYS A 25 -25.38 38.80 32.46
C LYS A 25 -25.96 37.57 31.77
N LEU A 26 -25.99 37.58 30.43
CA LEU A 26 -26.30 36.41 29.62
C LEU A 26 -24.99 35.70 29.24
N THR A 27 -24.92 34.43 29.55
CA THR A 27 -23.85 33.52 29.15
C THR A 27 -24.38 32.57 28.09
N ASN A 28 -23.63 32.41 27.01
CA ASN A 28 -23.90 31.39 25.99
C ASN A 28 -22.98 30.21 26.25
N LYS A 29 -23.50 28.99 26.26
CA LYS A 29 -22.70 27.78 26.29
C LYS A 29 -22.56 27.29 24.85
N ALA A 30 -21.34 26.94 24.44
CA ALA A 30 -21.15 26.34 23.12
C ALA A 30 -21.92 25.01 23.01
N PRO A 31 -22.34 24.61 21.79
CA PRO A 31 -22.95 23.31 21.56
C PRO A 31 -22.00 22.17 21.97
N ASP A 32 -22.57 21.09 22.49
CA ASP A 32 -21.83 19.85 22.73
C ASP A 32 -22.05 18.93 21.51
N ILE A 33 -21.00 18.62 20.75
CA ILE A 33 -21.03 17.64 19.65
C ILE A 33 -20.81 16.23 20.23
N ASN A 34 -21.56 15.25 19.76
CA ASN A 34 -21.35 13.85 20.15
C ASN A 34 -20.06 13.33 19.53
N SER A 35 -19.29 12.54 20.28
CA SER A 35 -18.03 11.98 19.77
C SER A 35 -18.29 11.04 18.59
N ILE A 36 -17.45 11.16 17.55
CA ILE A 36 -17.52 10.36 16.33
C ILE A 36 -16.24 9.52 16.27
N GLU A 37 -16.41 8.20 16.24
CA GLU A 37 -15.26 7.29 16.13
C GLU A 37 -14.65 7.32 14.73
N ASP A 38 -13.32 7.16 14.65
CA ASP A 38 -12.59 6.94 13.41
C ASP A 38 -13.20 5.80 12.58
N LYS A 39 -13.16 5.94 11.26
CA LYS A 39 -13.81 5.02 10.31
C LYS A 39 -12.77 4.38 9.42
N ASN A 40 -12.72 3.04 9.46
CA ASN A 40 -12.03 2.23 8.47
C ASN A 40 -13.08 1.67 7.53
N ILE A 41 -13.03 2.08 6.27
CA ILE A 41 -14.00 1.66 5.25
C ILE A 41 -13.28 0.91 4.15
N THR A 42 -13.86 -0.19 3.70
CA THR A 42 -13.51 -0.84 2.43
C THR A 42 -14.40 -0.20 1.39
N PHE A 43 -13.83 0.68 0.57
CA PHE A 43 -14.57 1.47 -0.40
C PHE A 43 -14.61 0.71 -1.72
N ASN A 44 -15.77 0.66 -2.37
CA ASN A 44 -15.81 0.47 -3.81
C ASN A 44 -15.85 1.86 -4.45
N GLU A 45 -15.22 2.05 -5.62
CA GLU A 45 -14.98 3.37 -6.23
C GLU A 45 -16.26 4.21 -6.56
N MET A 46 -17.47 3.77 -6.16
CA MET A 46 -18.76 4.39 -6.52
C MET A 46 -19.78 4.56 -5.36
N GLU A 47 -19.45 4.22 -4.11
CA GLU A 47 -20.42 4.34 -3.00
C GLU A 47 -20.25 5.62 -2.17
N ASP A 48 -21.35 6.29 -1.82
CA ASP A 48 -21.32 7.40 -0.86
C ASP A 48 -21.12 6.86 0.56
N PHE A 49 -20.09 7.32 1.27
CA PHE A 49 -19.93 6.98 2.68
C PHE A 49 -20.76 7.91 3.57
N GLN A 50 -21.64 7.35 4.40
CA GLN A 50 -22.52 8.11 5.28
C GLN A 50 -22.12 8.00 6.77
N VAL A 51 -22.09 9.15 7.44
CA VAL A 51 -21.91 9.27 8.89
C VAL A 51 -22.96 10.25 9.45
N SER A 52 -23.58 9.92 10.57
CA SER A 52 -24.46 10.88 11.26
C SER A 52 -23.65 11.74 12.23
N VAL A 53 -23.80 13.06 12.11
CA VAL A 53 -23.28 14.08 13.03
C VAL A 53 -24.44 14.57 13.89
N SER A 54 -24.24 14.70 15.20
CA SER A 54 -25.29 15.20 16.10
C SER A 54 -24.73 16.05 17.22
N GLY A 55 -25.51 17.03 17.66
CA GLY A 55 -25.13 17.92 18.74
C GLY A 55 -26.30 18.30 19.65
N VAL A 56 -25.98 18.78 20.85
CA VAL A 56 -26.94 19.26 21.83
C VAL A 56 -26.54 20.66 22.26
N ASP A 57 -27.52 21.57 22.26
CA ASP A 57 -27.36 22.89 22.85
C ASP A 57 -28.09 22.97 24.19
N ALA A 58 -27.42 23.52 25.20
CA ALA A 58 -27.98 23.62 26.55
C ALA A 58 -28.91 24.82 26.73
N ASP A 59 -28.73 25.85 25.90
CA ASP A 59 -29.52 27.08 25.91
C ASP A 59 -30.81 26.95 25.07
N GLY A 60 -30.92 25.86 24.30
CA GLY A 60 -32.08 25.50 23.49
C GLY A 60 -32.06 26.10 22.08
N ASP A 61 -30.92 26.64 21.67
CA ASP A 61 -30.72 27.28 20.38
C ASP A 61 -30.77 26.26 19.22
N THR A 62 -31.12 26.75 18.04
CA THR A 62 -31.12 25.93 16.82
C THR A 62 -29.70 25.79 16.31
N LEU A 63 -29.30 24.56 16.02
CA LEU A 63 -27.96 24.25 15.55
C LEU A 63 -27.89 24.28 14.02
N THR A 64 -26.80 24.82 13.51
CA THR A 64 -26.36 24.60 12.12
C THR A 64 -25.05 23.86 12.12
N ALA A 65 -24.78 23.12 11.05
CA ALA A 65 -23.56 22.33 10.94
C ALA A 65 -22.84 22.63 9.62
N SER A 66 -21.52 22.56 9.67
CA SER A 66 -20.61 22.63 8.54
C SER A 66 -19.57 21.54 8.66
N VAL A 67 -18.84 21.27 7.59
CA VAL A 67 -17.82 20.23 7.56
C VAL A 67 -16.64 20.70 6.73
N ASP A 68 -15.45 20.56 7.29
CA ASP A 68 -14.20 20.73 6.56
C ASP A 68 -13.53 19.37 6.36
N ILE A 69 -12.91 19.17 5.20
CA ILE A 69 -12.09 17.99 4.90
C ILE A 69 -10.64 18.43 4.76
N LEU A 70 -9.74 17.79 5.52
CA LEU A 70 -8.31 17.93 5.34
C LEU A 70 -7.75 16.69 4.62
N SER A 71 -7.19 16.92 3.44
CA SER A 71 -6.31 15.95 2.78
C SER A 71 -5.07 15.65 3.63
N PRO A 72 -4.33 14.56 3.37
CA PRO A 72 -3.02 14.34 3.97
C PRO A 72 -2.09 15.55 3.90
N GLN A 73 -2.05 16.24 2.75
CA GLN A 73 -1.27 17.46 2.59
C GLN A 73 -1.84 18.61 3.42
N GLY A 74 -3.16 18.77 3.45
CA GLY A 74 -3.86 19.74 4.30
C GLY A 74 -3.53 19.60 5.78
N GLN A 75 -3.58 18.37 6.28
CA GLN A 75 -3.22 18.05 7.65
C GLN A 75 -1.72 18.27 7.92
N ALA A 76 -0.84 17.83 7.01
CA ALA A 76 0.60 18.05 7.15
C ALA A 76 0.95 19.54 7.14
N TYR A 77 0.27 20.34 6.30
CA TYR A 77 0.40 21.79 6.26
C TYR A 77 -0.03 22.43 7.59
N ALA A 78 -1.19 22.07 8.12
CA ALA A 78 -1.67 22.60 9.40
C ALA A 78 -0.67 22.30 10.54
N LEU A 79 -0.16 21.07 10.61
CA LEU A 79 0.84 20.69 11.62
C LEU A 79 2.18 21.41 11.40
N ASP A 80 2.62 21.60 10.16
CA ASP A 80 3.85 22.35 9.88
C ASP A 80 3.70 23.83 10.22
N GLN A 81 2.53 24.45 10.02
CA GLN A 81 2.29 25.82 10.49
C GLN A 81 2.28 25.91 12.02
N GLU A 82 1.72 24.91 12.71
CA GLU A 82 1.64 24.91 14.18
C GLU A 82 3.00 24.62 14.84
N TYR A 83 3.74 23.63 14.34
CA TYR A 83 4.94 23.11 14.98
C TYR A 83 6.24 23.53 14.28
N ASN A 84 6.15 24.03 13.04
CA ASN A 84 7.27 24.44 12.20
C ASN A 84 8.34 23.35 12.15
N PHE A 85 8.00 22.25 11.48
CA PHE A 85 8.84 21.07 11.46
C PHE A 85 10.14 21.33 10.70
N TRP A 86 11.18 20.60 11.08
CA TRP A 86 12.52 20.79 10.57
C TRP A 86 13.35 19.52 10.68
N SER A 87 14.30 19.37 9.75
CA SER A 87 15.32 18.35 9.77
C SER A 87 16.67 18.92 9.34
N ALA A 88 17.75 18.46 9.97
CA ALA A 88 19.10 18.87 9.59
C ALA A 88 19.45 18.16 8.28
N SER A 89 19.69 18.92 7.21
CA SER A 89 20.28 18.41 5.96
C SER A 89 19.47 17.35 5.21
N ASN A 90 18.14 17.31 5.37
CA ASN A 90 17.27 16.25 4.84
C ASN A 90 17.70 14.82 5.26
N THR A 91 18.53 14.71 6.29
CA THR A 91 18.92 13.43 6.88
C THR A 91 18.07 13.21 8.12
N TYR A 92 17.20 12.20 8.04
CA TYR A 92 16.34 11.81 9.16
C TYR A 92 17.08 10.79 10.02
N TYR A 93 16.96 10.92 11.35
CA TYR A 93 17.38 9.82 12.21
C TYR A 93 16.46 8.63 11.96
N TYR A 94 17.06 7.46 11.85
CA TYR A 94 16.35 6.21 11.61
C TYR A 94 16.64 5.24 12.74
N ASN A 95 15.58 4.64 13.26
CA ASN A 95 15.63 3.46 14.12
C ASN A 95 16.45 3.65 15.41
N ALA A 96 16.36 4.84 16.02
CA ALA A 96 16.98 5.15 17.30
C ALA A 96 16.45 4.27 18.45
N HIS A 97 15.20 3.81 18.33
CA HIS A 97 14.50 2.96 19.31
C HIS A 97 14.31 1.51 18.86
N LYS A 98 14.83 1.12 17.69
CA LYS A 98 14.75 -0.25 17.14
C LYS A 98 13.34 -0.68 16.67
N GLU A 99 12.45 0.27 16.43
CA GLU A 99 11.06 0.02 15.98
C GLU A 99 10.83 0.50 14.53
N SER A 100 11.92 0.63 13.75
CA SER A 100 11.91 1.16 12.38
C SER A 100 11.34 2.57 12.27
N GLU A 101 11.50 3.41 13.29
CA GLU A 101 10.91 4.74 13.27
C GLU A 101 11.82 5.79 12.59
N LYS A 102 11.22 6.82 11.98
CA LYS A 102 11.94 7.98 11.44
C LYS A 102 11.62 9.23 12.24
N TRP A 103 12.59 10.14 12.37
CA TRP A 103 12.45 11.29 13.27
C TRP A 103 12.51 12.64 12.55
N ILE A 104 11.63 13.54 12.98
CA ILE A 104 11.65 14.98 12.68
C ILE A 104 11.57 15.77 13.99
N ARG A 105 11.79 17.09 13.95
CA ARG A 105 11.74 17.94 15.14
C ARG A 105 11.19 19.33 14.84
N GLU A 106 10.75 20.05 15.86
CA GLU A 106 10.42 21.48 15.74
C GLU A 106 11.70 22.30 15.42
N ARG A 107 11.56 23.36 14.62
CA ARG A 107 12.66 24.27 14.27
C ARG A 107 13.02 25.24 15.40
N TRP A 108 12.02 25.73 16.13
CA TRP A 108 12.15 26.83 17.08
C TRP A 108 11.51 26.50 18.43
N GLY A 109 12.15 26.93 19.51
CA GLY A 109 11.66 26.76 20.88
C GLY A 109 12.80 26.50 21.87
N SER A 110 12.58 26.84 23.13
CA SER A 110 13.53 26.55 24.22
C SER A 110 13.60 25.04 24.55
N SER A 111 12.65 24.26 24.04
CA SER A 111 12.55 22.81 24.21
C SER A 111 12.41 22.19 22.82
N LEU A 112 13.51 21.84 22.16
CA LEU A 112 13.46 21.12 20.89
C LEU A 112 12.64 19.84 21.05
N ARG A 113 11.41 19.83 20.55
CA ARG A 113 10.54 18.64 20.63
C ARG A 113 10.77 17.75 19.44
N TRP A 114 10.76 16.44 19.73
CA TRP A 114 10.97 15.40 18.75
C TRP A 114 9.66 14.72 18.40
N TYR A 115 9.57 14.34 17.14
CA TYR A 115 8.44 13.61 16.59
C TYR A 115 9.00 12.39 15.88
N TYR A 116 8.25 11.29 15.95
CA TYR A 116 8.61 10.07 15.26
C TYR A 116 7.47 9.62 14.37
N ILE A 117 7.84 8.95 13.28
CA ILE A 117 6.94 8.39 12.29
C ILE A 117 7.17 6.88 12.29
N VAL A 118 6.08 6.13 12.42
CA VAL A 118 6.06 4.66 12.33
C VAL A 118 5.02 4.23 11.31
N ILE A 119 5.16 3.00 10.78
CA ILE A 119 4.10 2.38 9.99
C ILE A 119 3.23 1.54 10.94
N SER A 120 1.92 1.77 10.92
CA SER A 120 0.90 0.92 11.53
C SER A 120 -0.24 0.77 10.54
N ASP A 121 -0.72 -0.45 10.35
CA ASP A 121 -1.92 -0.74 9.54
C ASP A 121 -1.86 -0.13 8.14
N ASN A 122 -0.70 -0.23 7.47
CA ASN A 122 -0.43 0.35 6.16
C ASN A 122 -0.49 1.88 6.06
N TYR A 123 -0.41 2.60 7.19
CA TYR A 123 -0.32 4.06 7.22
C TYR A 123 0.90 4.56 7.99
N ALA A 124 1.35 5.77 7.65
CA ALA A 124 2.36 6.49 8.40
C ALA A 124 1.71 7.28 9.55
N GLN A 125 2.02 6.93 10.80
CA GLN A 125 1.52 7.65 11.96
C GLN A 125 2.59 8.57 12.53
N LEU A 126 2.28 9.86 12.63
CA LEU A 126 3.15 10.87 13.22
C LEU A 126 2.82 11.04 14.70
N TYR A 127 3.82 10.86 15.56
CA TYR A 127 3.67 11.01 17.00
C TYR A 127 4.58 12.11 17.53
N ARG A 128 4.07 12.89 18.49
CA ARG A 128 4.89 13.75 19.34
C ARG A 128 5.49 12.92 20.46
N TRP A 129 6.81 12.80 20.50
CA TRP A 129 7.51 11.99 21.50
C TRP A 129 7.35 12.55 22.91
N SER A 130 7.09 11.66 23.88
CA SER A 130 6.90 12.01 25.28
C SER A 130 8.19 12.41 26.00
N GLY A 131 9.37 12.12 25.42
CA GLY A 131 10.66 12.27 26.09
C GLY A 131 11.05 11.10 26.99
N ALA A 132 10.23 10.04 27.07
CA ALA A 132 10.51 8.89 27.91
C ALA A 132 11.75 8.11 27.41
N LYS A 133 12.82 8.13 28.22
CA LYS A 133 14.09 7.47 27.89
C LYS A 133 13.88 5.97 27.59
N GLY A 134 14.33 5.53 26.42
CA GLY A 134 14.29 4.13 26.01
C GLY A 134 12.90 3.59 25.64
N LYS A 135 11.86 4.45 25.59
CA LYS A 135 10.51 4.06 25.17
C LYS A 135 10.03 4.92 24.01
N LEU A 136 9.53 4.28 22.97
CA LEU A 136 8.86 4.96 21.88
C LEU A 136 7.39 5.19 22.29
N THR A 137 7.15 6.27 23.01
CA THR A 137 5.81 6.66 23.48
C THR A 137 5.56 8.11 23.12
N GLY A 138 4.32 8.44 22.77
CA GLY A 138 3.97 9.76 22.30
C GLY A 138 2.47 9.94 22.13
N ARG A 139 2.07 11.17 21.83
CA ARG A 139 0.70 11.50 21.42
C ARG A 139 0.62 11.40 19.90
N LEU A 140 -0.39 10.71 19.36
CA LEU A 140 -0.66 10.69 17.94
C LEU A 140 -1.05 12.10 17.48
N MET A 141 -0.37 12.60 16.46
CA MET A 141 -0.59 13.93 15.87
C MET A 141 -1.37 13.84 14.55
N GLY A 142 -1.26 12.72 13.85
CA GLY A 142 -1.99 12.45 12.62
C GLY A 142 -1.59 11.12 12.00
N THR A 143 -2.42 10.66 11.07
CA THR A 143 -2.21 9.45 10.28
C THR A 143 -2.19 9.85 8.81
N PHE A 144 -1.22 9.34 8.06
CA PHE A 144 -0.87 9.80 6.72
C PHE A 144 -0.62 8.60 5.80
N PRO A 145 -0.61 8.78 4.47
CA PRO A 145 -0.18 7.75 3.55
C PRO A 145 1.28 7.33 3.80
N VAL A 146 1.64 6.09 3.48
CA VAL A 146 3.01 5.54 3.64
C VAL A 146 4.08 6.40 2.97
N SER A 147 3.73 7.17 1.94
CA SER A 147 4.62 8.13 1.28
C SER A 147 5.26 9.13 2.25
N TYR A 148 4.57 9.53 3.33
CA TYR A 148 5.08 10.42 4.37
C TYR A 148 6.12 9.75 5.26
N TYR A 149 5.99 8.45 5.52
CA TYR A 149 7.07 7.70 6.15
C TYR A 149 8.24 7.53 5.19
N ASN A 150 8.00 7.22 3.92
CA ASN A 150 9.07 7.07 2.91
C ASN A 150 9.86 8.37 2.72
N ASN A 151 9.17 9.51 2.70
CA ASN A 151 9.73 10.85 2.58
C ASN A 151 9.21 11.77 3.72
N PRO A 152 9.87 11.77 4.90
CA PRO A 152 9.49 12.66 6.00
C PRO A 152 9.64 14.15 5.69
N GLY A 153 10.25 14.51 4.55
CA GLY A 153 10.29 15.88 4.05
C GLY A 153 8.92 16.43 3.68
N LEU A 154 7.93 15.56 3.47
CA LEU A 154 6.54 15.95 3.24
C LEU A 154 5.86 16.61 4.45
N PHE A 155 6.49 16.57 5.63
CA PHE A 155 6.06 17.31 6.82
C PHE A 155 6.73 18.68 6.97
N ILE A 156 7.70 19.04 6.12
CA ILE A 156 8.62 20.17 6.38
C ILE A 156 8.48 21.21 5.27
N ASN A 157 8.19 22.46 5.65
CA ASN A 157 7.89 23.56 4.72
C ASN A 157 6.80 23.16 3.72
N VAL A 158 5.72 22.58 4.24
CA VAL A 158 4.63 22.10 3.40
C VAL A 158 4.01 23.30 2.69
N PRO A 159 3.85 23.28 1.36
CA PRO A 159 3.19 24.37 0.65
C PRO A 159 1.71 24.42 1.03
N THR A 160 1.08 25.58 0.83
CA THR A 160 -0.38 25.72 0.96
C THR A 160 -1.06 24.61 0.17
N PRO A 161 -2.02 23.88 0.77
CA PRO A 161 -2.72 22.80 0.09
C PRO A 161 -3.43 23.32 -1.16
N GLU A 162 -3.41 22.53 -2.22
CA GLU A 162 -4.35 22.71 -3.32
C GLU A 162 -5.75 22.29 -2.85
N ASP A 163 -6.80 22.75 -3.54
CA ASP A 163 -8.18 22.39 -3.20
C ASP A 163 -8.32 20.86 -3.22
N SER A 164 -8.83 20.31 -2.12
CA SER A 164 -9.08 18.87 -2.00
C SER A 164 -10.09 18.45 -3.06
N SER A 165 -9.81 17.34 -3.75
CA SER A 165 -10.78 16.70 -4.64
C SER A 165 -11.86 15.93 -3.87
N SER A 166 -11.66 15.68 -2.58
CA SER A 166 -12.69 15.11 -1.71
C SER A 166 -13.74 16.17 -1.37
N SER A 167 -15.01 15.76 -1.36
CA SER A 167 -16.14 16.65 -1.04
C SER A 167 -17.05 16.03 0.02
N ALA A 168 -17.78 16.89 0.72
CA ALA A 168 -18.75 16.51 1.73
C ALA A 168 -20.06 17.26 1.49
N ILE A 169 -21.17 16.54 1.68
CA ILE A 169 -22.51 17.11 1.71
C ILE A 169 -23.09 16.79 3.08
N LEU A 170 -23.63 17.80 3.75
CA LEU A 170 -24.18 17.67 5.09
C LEU A 170 -25.64 18.15 5.05
N GLU A 171 -26.57 17.25 5.37
CA GLU A 171 -28.02 17.50 5.30
C GLU A 171 -28.64 17.28 6.68
N GLU A 172 -29.46 18.23 7.16
CA GLU A 172 -30.21 18.00 8.40
C GLU A 172 -31.29 16.95 8.16
N THR A 173 -31.37 15.98 9.08
CA THR A 173 -32.39 14.93 9.02
C THR A 173 -33.75 15.44 9.52
N ASP A 174 -34.80 14.62 9.39
CA ASP A 174 -36.11 14.88 10.01
C ASP A 174 -36.05 15.00 11.56
N ARG A 175 -34.95 14.57 12.17
CA ARG A 175 -34.68 14.74 13.60
C ARG A 175 -33.82 15.99 13.80
N LYS A 176 -34.39 16.98 14.49
CA LYS A 176 -33.71 18.23 14.84
C LYS A 176 -32.32 17.97 15.43
N ASN A 177 -31.32 18.74 14.96
CA ASN A 177 -29.91 18.68 15.41
C ASN A 177 -29.18 17.36 15.10
N ILE A 178 -29.69 16.56 14.16
CA ILE A 178 -29.00 15.40 13.60
C ILE A 178 -28.82 15.65 12.11
N PHE A 179 -27.59 15.48 11.62
CA PHE A 179 -27.19 15.73 10.25
C PHE A 179 -26.58 14.46 9.64
N ASP A 180 -26.98 14.12 8.43
CA ASP A 180 -26.34 13.07 7.64
C ASP A 180 -25.23 13.69 6.79
N LEU A 181 -24.02 13.19 6.98
CA LEU A 181 -22.81 13.58 6.25
C LEU A 181 -22.50 12.50 5.21
N SER A 182 -22.60 12.87 3.94
CA SER A 182 -22.18 12.06 2.80
C SER A 182 -20.81 12.52 2.31
N LEU A 183 -19.87 11.59 2.19
CA LEU A 183 -18.49 11.86 1.75
C LEU A 183 -18.21 11.23 0.40
N MET A 184 -17.59 12.01 -0.49
CA MET A 184 -16.94 11.52 -1.70
C MET A 184 -15.43 11.71 -1.54
N LEU A 185 -14.70 10.60 -1.49
CA LEU A 185 -13.28 10.59 -1.14
C LEU A 185 -12.40 10.41 -2.38
N ALA A 186 -11.41 11.27 -2.54
CA ALA A 186 -10.39 11.14 -3.60
C ALA A 186 -9.03 10.68 -3.04
N GLU A 187 -8.83 10.78 -1.73
CA GLU A 187 -7.57 10.47 -1.05
C GLU A 187 -7.84 9.75 0.27
N SER A 188 -6.84 9.01 0.77
CA SER A 188 -6.91 8.30 2.04
C SER A 188 -5.54 8.27 2.73
N PRO A 189 -5.46 8.47 4.05
CA PRO A 189 -6.55 8.83 4.96
C PRO A 189 -6.89 10.32 4.87
N ILE A 190 -8.11 10.71 5.25
CA ILE A 190 -8.50 12.13 5.40
C ILE A 190 -8.97 12.42 6.82
N VAL A 191 -8.88 13.68 7.24
CA VAL A 191 -9.49 14.15 8.49
C VAL A 191 -10.75 14.93 8.16
N VAL A 192 -11.87 14.51 8.75
CA VAL A 192 -13.16 15.18 8.61
C VAL A 192 -13.42 15.95 9.89
N ILE A 193 -13.73 17.24 9.76
CA ILE A 193 -13.92 18.17 10.88
C ILE A 193 -15.36 18.70 10.83
N PRO A 194 -16.35 17.94 11.31
CA PRO A 194 -17.69 18.45 11.50
C PRO A 194 -17.67 19.53 12.59
N THR A 195 -18.32 20.65 12.30
CA THR A 195 -18.49 21.78 13.22
C THR A 195 -19.97 22.07 13.39
N VAL A 196 -20.43 22.20 14.63
CA VAL A 196 -21.80 22.57 14.96
C VAL A 196 -21.79 23.93 15.67
N THR A 197 -22.67 24.83 15.27
CA THR A 197 -22.79 26.18 15.85
C THR A 197 -24.24 26.53 16.18
N ASP A 198 -24.43 27.30 17.24
CA ASP A 198 -25.69 27.94 17.63
C ASP A 198 -25.82 29.38 17.06
N GLY A 199 -24.85 29.81 16.25
CA GLY A 199 -24.74 31.18 15.72
C GLY A 199 -23.97 32.15 16.62
N PHE A 200 -23.59 31.75 17.84
CA PHE A 200 -22.81 32.53 18.81
C PHE A 200 -21.48 31.87 19.19
N ALA A 201 -21.44 30.55 19.24
CA ALA A 201 -20.31 29.71 19.56
C ALA A 201 -20.33 28.44 18.70
N GLU A 202 -19.21 27.76 18.62
CA GLU A 202 -19.04 26.57 17.80
C GLU A 202 -18.28 25.48 18.55
N SER A 203 -18.47 24.25 18.11
CA SER A 203 -17.81 23.05 18.62
C SER A 203 -17.53 22.10 17.47
N SER A 204 -16.37 21.45 17.48
CA SER A 204 -15.94 20.54 16.44
C SER A 204 -15.35 19.26 17.02
N GLU A 205 -15.60 18.14 16.34
CA GLU A 205 -15.08 16.82 16.71
C GLU A 205 -14.47 16.16 15.47
N PRO A 206 -13.15 16.29 15.27
CA PRO A 206 -12.50 15.70 14.12
C PRO A 206 -12.43 14.17 14.25
N PHE A 207 -12.63 13.47 13.14
CA PHE A 207 -12.41 12.02 13.04
C PHE A 207 -11.65 11.68 11.75
N VAL A 208 -10.95 10.55 11.75
CA VAL A 208 -10.19 10.07 10.60
C VAL A 208 -11.03 9.09 9.81
N VAL A 209 -11.06 9.25 8.48
CA VAL A 209 -11.59 8.24 7.55
C VAL A 209 -10.42 7.63 6.80
N GLN A 210 -10.29 6.31 6.93
CA GLN A 210 -9.29 5.51 6.24
C GLN A 210 -10.02 4.60 5.25
N VAL A 211 -9.69 4.75 3.98
CA VAL A 211 -10.06 3.79 2.94
C VAL A 211 -9.03 2.67 2.96
N GLY A 212 -9.42 1.52 3.50
CA GLY A 212 -8.69 0.28 3.36
C GLY A 212 -8.85 -0.24 1.93
N ASN A 213 -7.76 -0.76 1.40
CA ASN A 213 -7.73 -1.47 0.13
C ASN A 213 -7.04 -2.81 0.36
N THR A 214 -7.66 -3.91 -0.09
CA THR A 214 -7.05 -5.24 -0.06
C THR A 214 -6.44 -5.51 -1.41
N ALA A 215 -5.24 -6.11 -1.42
CA ALA A 215 -4.66 -6.50 -2.69
C ALA A 215 -5.60 -7.49 -3.41
N PRO A 216 -5.84 -7.34 -4.72
CA PRO A 216 -6.58 -8.32 -5.48
C PRO A 216 -5.84 -9.65 -5.37
N SER A 217 -6.55 -10.73 -5.06
CA SER A 217 -5.93 -12.05 -4.92
C SER A 217 -6.05 -12.83 -6.22
N ILE A 218 -4.98 -13.49 -6.59
CA ILE A 218 -4.95 -14.39 -7.75
C ILE A 218 -4.69 -15.82 -7.28
N ALA A 219 -5.59 -16.74 -7.60
CA ALA A 219 -5.38 -18.16 -7.31
C ALA A 219 -5.05 -18.94 -8.59
N LEU A 220 -3.76 -19.14 -8.86
CA LEU A 220 -3.33 -20.06 -9.90
C LEU A 220 -3.16 -21.48 -9.35
N SER A 221 -3.66 -22.47 -10.08
CA SER A 221 -3.50 -23.89 -9.74
C SER A 221 -3.06 -24.70 -10.95
N GLU A 222 -2.28 -25.76 -10.76
CA GLU A 222 -1.99 -26.71 -11.84
C GLU A 222 -3.28 -27.39 -12.34
N ASP A 223 -4.28 -27.54 -11.48
CA ASP A 223 -5.60 -28.10 -11.83
C ASP A 223 -6.46 -27.13 -12.64
N SER A 224 -6.05 -25.85 -12.75
CA SER A 224 -6.79 -24.84 -13.50
C SER A 224 -6.42 -24.78 -14.99
N VAL A 225 -5.50 -25.67 -15.42
CA VAL A 225 -5.07 -25.81 -16.80
C VAL A 225 -5.94 -26.82 -17.54
N THR A 226 -6.62 -26.39 -18.60
CA THR A 226 -7.42 -27.29 -19.46
C THR A 226 -7.03 -27.14 -20.93
N LEU A 227 -7.06 -28.25 -21.67
CA LEU A 227 -6.89 -28.24 -23.13
C LEU A 227 -8.27 -28.20 -23.78
N VAL A 228 -8.53 -27.16 -24.57
CA VAL A 228 -9.79 -26.99 -25.32
C VAL A 228 -9.45 -26.56 -26.74
N ASP A 229 -9.81 -27.37 -27.74
CA ASP A 229 -9.60 -27.10 -29.16
C ASP A 229 -8.14 -26.75 -29.52
N ASP A 230 -7.19 -27.57 -29.07
CA ASP A 230 -5.74 -27.36 -29.23
C ASP A 230 -5.18 -26.07 -28.61
N LYS A 231 -5.97 -25.40 -27.76
CA LYS A 231 -5.55 -24.25 -26.95
C LYS A 231 -5.40 -24.67 -25.49
N THR A 232 -4.37 -24.15 -24.82
CA THR A 232 -4.22 -24.31 -23.37
C THR A 232 -4.92 -23.15 -22.70
N ARG A 233 -5.91 -23.44 -21.87
CA ARG A 233 -6.60 -22.46 -21.05
C ARG A 233 -6.12 -22.58 -19.63
N VAL A 234 -5.82 -21.46 -19.00
CA VAL A 234 -5.56 -21.38 -17.58
C VAL A 234 -6.68 -20.56 -16.97
N LEU A 235 -7.49 -21.20 -16.14
CA LEU A 235 -8.42 -20.46 -15.30
C LEU A 235 -7.61 -19.79 -14.18
N ALA A 236 -7.69 -18.47 -14.12
CA ALA A 236 -7.01 -17.66 -13.11
C ALA A 236 -8.09 -16.82 -12.43
N PRO A 237 -8.85 -17.40 -11.48
CA PRO A 237 -9.80 -16.62 -10.72
C PRO A 237 -9.04 -15.52 -9.99
N ILE A 238 -9.35 -14.29 -10.39
CA ILE A 238 -8.95 -13.08 -9.70
C ILE A 238 -10.14 -12.72 -8.84
N THR A 239 -9.92 -12.55 -7.54
CA THR A 239 -10.93 -12.01 -6.64
C THR A 239 -10.40 -10.72 -6.07
N ASP A 240 -11.27 -9.74 -6.05
CA ASP A 240 -11.05 -8.49 -5.35
C ASP A 240 -12.25 -8.30 -4.43
N ASP A 241 -12.00 -8.16 -3.13
CA ASP A 241 -13.07 -8.10 -2.14
C ASP A 241 -13.77 -6.72 -2.18
N GLU A 242 -13.11 -5.74 -2.79
CA GLU A 242 -13.51 -4.33 -2.91
C GLU A 242 -14.23 -4.02 -4.24
N GLY A 243 -14.00 -4.82 -5.29
CA GLY A 243 -14.60 -4.61 -6.61
C GLY A 243 -13.91 -3.53 -7.44
N ASP A 244 -12.66 -3.22 -7.12
CA ASP A 244 -11.80 -2.28 -7.80
C ASP A 244 -11.47 -2.74 -9.23
N SER A 245 -11.18 -1.78 -10.08
CA SER A 245 -10.59 -2.08 -11.38
C SER A 245 -9.13 -2.50 -11.21
N PHE A 246 -8.71 -3.54 -11.94
CA PHE A 246 -7.34 -4.04 -11.86
C PHE A 246 -6.72 -4.23 -13.24
N ASP A 247 -5.42 -3.95 -13.31
CA ASP A 247 -4.56 -4.26 -14.45
C ASP A 247 -3.92 -5.64 -14.25
N VAL A 248 -3.96 -6.46 -15.30
CA VAL A 248 -3.33 -7.78 -15.31
C VAL A 248 -2.13 -7.78 -16.24
N ASP A 249 -0.94 -7.93 -15.65
CA ASP A 249 0.31 -8.10 -16.37
C ASP A 249 0.66 -9.59 -16.51
N PHE A 250 0.83 -10.03 -17.76
CA PHE A 250 1.26 -11.39 -18.07
C PHE A 250 2.70 -11.42 -18.55
N ASN A 251 3.48 -12.34 -18.00
CA ASN A 251 4.80 -12.68 -18.54
C ASN A 251 4.88 -14.17 -18.83
N VAL A 252 4.83 -14.51 -20.12
CA VAL A 252 5.01 -15.88 -20.61
C VAL A 252 6.42 -16.02 -21.11
N VAL A 253 7.23 -16.83 -20.42
CA VAL A 253 8.59 -17.11 -20.83
C VAL A 253 8.71 -18.59 -21.17
N SER A 254 9.04 -18.88 -22.43
CA SER A 254 9.42 -20.25 -22.81
C SER A 254 10.73 -20.61 -22.12
N CYS A 255 10.89 -21.88 -21.75
CA CYS A 255 12.14 -22.32 -21.13
C CYS A 255 13.35 -22.11 -22.06
N ASP A 256 13.15 -22.19 -23.38
CA ASP A 256 14.17 -21.87 -24.40
C ASP A 256 14.63 -20.40 -24.30
N GLN A 257 13.69 -19.47 -24.10
CA GLN A 257 13.98 -18.05 -23.94
C GLN A 257 14.73 -17.77 -22.63
N GLN A 258 14.36 -18.41 -21.52
CA GLN A 258 15.09 -18.31 -20.25
C GLN A 258 16.55 -18.75 -20.39
N VAL A 259 16.79 -19.86 -21.09
CA VAL A 259 18.15 -20.34 -21.37
C VAL A 259 18.89 -19.34 -22.25
N SER A 260 18.28 -18.85 -23.33
CA SER A 260 18.86 -17.84 -24.23
C SER A 260 19.27 -16.54 -23.51
N ASP A 261 18.44 -16.04 -22.58
CA ASP A 261 18.76 -14.82 -21.84
C ASP A 261 19.84 -15.04 -20.79
N LEU A 262 19.89 -16.23 -20.17
CA LEU A 262 21.02 -16.63 -19.33
C LEU A 262 22.31 -16.75 -20.15
N GLU A 263 22.25 -17.26 -21.38
CA GLU A 263 23.40 -17.31 -22.30
C GLU A 263 23.88 -15.91 -22.71
N LYS A 264 22.97 -14.97 -22.99
CA LYS A 264 23.36 -13.57 -23.27
C LYS A 264 24.02 -12.93 -22.05
N LYS A 265 23.46 -13.14 -20.86
CA LYS A 265 23.93 -12.51 -19.62
C LYS A 265 25.25 -13.10 -19.12
N TYR A 266 25.45 -14.41 -19.27
CA TYR A 266 26.59 -15.13 -18.69
C TYR A 266 27.53 -15.77 -19.73
N GLY A 267 27.26 -15.57 -21.02
CA GLY A 267 28.00 -16.14 -22.14
C GLY A 267 27.46 -17.51 -22.58
N THR A 268 27.87 -17.98 -23.77
CA THR A 268 27.39 -19.25 -24.36
C THR A 268 27.54 -20.42 -23.39
N ILE A 269 26.42 -21.06 -23.05
CA ILE A 269 26.38 -22.20 -22.15
C ILE A 269 26.46 -23.46 -23.02
N LYS A 270 27.66 -23.98 -23.24
CA LYS A 270 27.79 -25.28 -23.91
C LYS A 270 27.43 -26.39 -22.94
N TRP A 271 26.33 -27.08 -23.22
CA TRP A 271 25.98 -28.35 -22.58
C TRP A 271 27.10 -29.36 -22.79
N ALA A 272 27.81 -29.72 -21.73
CA ALA A 272 28.69 -30.87 -21.73
C ALA A 272 27.85 -32.08 -21.28
N SER A 273 27.36 -32.87 -22.22
CA SER A 273 26.78 -34.19 -21.94
C SER A 273 27.90 -35.19 -21.62
N ALA A 274 28.60 -34.95 -20.52
CA ALA A 274 29.44 -35.94 -19.90
C ALA A 274 28.82 -36.23 -18.53
N VAL A 275 28.33 -37.46 -18.34
CA VAL A 275 28.27 -38.06 -17.00
C VAL A 275 29.73 -38.13 -16.55
N LEU A 276 30.21 -37.04 -15.97
CA LEU A 276 31.53 -37.00 -15.39
C LEU A 276 31.40 -37.85 -14.12
N ASN A 277 31.76 -39.13 -14.22
CA ASN A 277 32.29 -39.88 -13.08
C ASN A 277 33.64 -39.24 -12.69
N ALA A 278 33.61 -37.96 -12.34
CA ALA A 278 34.72 -37.30 -11.70
C ALA A 278 34.81 -37.94 -10.32
N THR A 279 35.76 -38.85 -10.19
CA THR A 279 36.36 -39.14 -8.89
C THR A 279 37.04 -37.85 -8.46
N ILE A 280 36.28 -36.93 -7.86
CA ILE A 280 36.80 -35.72 -7.23
C ILE A 280 37.68 -36.25 -6.10
N LYS A 281 39.00 -36.22 -6.30
CA LYS A 281 39.99 -36.62 -5.30
C LYS A 281 39.82 -35.74 -4.06
N LYS A 282 39.01 -36.20 -3.13
CA LYS A 282 39.02 -35.96 -1.69
C LYS A 282 39.58 -34.60 -1.23
N THR A 283 39.10 -33.50 -1.78
CA THR A 283 39.19 -32.17 -1.16
C THR A 283 37.83 -31.86 -0.54
N ALA A 284 37.82 -31.61 0.76
CA ALA A 284 36.66 -31.64 1.65
C ALA A 284 35.57 -30.56 1.43
N LEU A 285 35.46 -29.95 0.24
CA LEU A 285 34.71 -28.72 0.00
C LEU A 285 33.35 -28.89 -0.70
N LEU A 286 32.97 -30.09 -1.19
CA LEU A 286 31.72 -30.29 -1.94
C LEU A 286 30.82 -31.43 -1.41
N LYS A 287 31.00 -31.85 -0.15
CA LYS A 287 30.18 -32.91 0.47
C LYS A 287 28.64 -32.72 0.48
N PRO A 288 28.04 -31.50 0.45
CA PRO A 288 26.59 -31.40 0.58
C PRO A 288 25.79 -31.61 -0.72
N PHE A 289 26.42 -31.76 -1.88
CA PHE A 289 25.70 -31.79 -3.17
C PHE A 289 25.69 -33.19 -3.80
N LYS A 290 25.00 -34.14 -3.15
CA LYS A 290 24.96 -35.54 -3.62
C LYS A 290 24.09 -35.78 -4.87
N ASN A 291 23.43 -34.75 -5.41
CA ASN A 291 22.48 -34.83 -6.54
C ASN A 291 22.61 -33.64 -7.53
N ALA A 292 23.80 -33.10 -7.77
CA ALA A 292 23.99 -32.04 -8.78
C ALA A 292 24.13 -32.68 -10.18
N PHE A 293 23.24 -32.35 -11.11
CA PHE A 293 23.09 -33.11 -12.37
C PHE A 293 23.87 -32.56 -13.57
N VAL A 294 24.38 -31.32 -13.53
CA VAL A 294 25.04 -30.71 -14.71
C VAL A 294 26.14 -29.75 -14.30
N TYR A 295 27.31 -29.85 -14.93
CA TYR A 295 28.37 -28.84 -14.89
C TYR A 295 28.40 -28.09 -16.22
N LEU A 296 28.29 -26.77 -16.17
CA LEU A 296 28.40 -25.93 -17.37
C LEU A 296 29.73 -25.16 -17.34
N PHE A 297 30.47 -25.19 -18.44
CA PHE A 297 31.72 -24.46 -18.61
C PHE A 297 31.46 -23.21 -19.46
N ALA A 298 31.71 -22.03 -18.90
CA ALA A 298 31.76 -20.80 -19.70
C ALA A 298 33.03 -20.82 -20.57
N LYS A 299 32.86 -20.75 -21.89
CA LYS A 299 33.99 -20.74 -22.84
C LYS A 299 34.91 -19.54 -22.53
N GLY A 300 36.15 -19.83 -22.10
CA GLY A 300 37.19 -18.81 -21.87
C GLY A 300 37.28 -18.26 -20.44
N SER A 301 36.45 -18.69 -19.49
CA SER A 301 36.54 -18.25 -18.10
C SER A 301 37.37 -19.21 -17.24
N LYS A 302 38.43 -18.70 -16.58
CA LYS A 302 39.27 -19.48 -15.64
C LYS A 302 38.66 -19.59 -14.23
N LYS A 303 37.43 -19.10 -13.97
CA LYS A 303 37.00 -18.79 -12.60
C LYS A 303 35.52 -19.03 -12.27
N GLY A 304 34.90 -20.10 -12.78
CA GLY A 304 33.67 -20.59 -12.16
C GLY A 304 33.02 -21.79 -12.83
N TYR A 305 32.29 -22.57 -12.03
CA TYR A 305 31.42 -23.66 -12.46
C TYR A 305 29.98 -23.24 -12.23
N TYR A 306 29.11 -23.48 -13.21
CA TYR A 306 27.67 -23.39 -12.98
C TYR A 306 27.10 -24.78 -12.77
N PHE A 307 26.16 -24.92 -11.85
CA PHE A 307 25.48 -26.19 -11.66
C PHE A 307 24.01 -26.01 -11.31
N LEU A 308 23.22 -27.01 -11.69
CA LEU A 308 21.78 -27.08 -11.46
C LEU A 308 21.46 -28.05 -10.33
N LEU A 309 20.67 -27.59 -9.37
CA LEU A 309 20.21 -28.39 -8.24
C LEU A 309 18.78 -27.99 -7.89
N ASN A 310 17.83 -28.92 -8.04
CA ASN A 310 16.41 -28.71 -7.74
C ASN A 310 15.89 -27.41 -8.34
N ASP A 311 15.85 -27.30 -9.69
CA ASP A 311 15.45 -26.09 -10.44
C ASP A 311 16.33 -24.84 -10.27
N LYS A 312 17.33 -24.84 -9.39
CA LYS A 312 18.17 -23.65 -9.12
C LYS A 312 19.50 -23.70 -9.82
N LEU A 313 19.84 -22.62 -10.54
CA LEU A 313 21.15 -22.40 -11.14
C LEU A 313 22.08 -21.72 -10.15
N TYR A 314 23.23 -22.34 -9.88
CA TYR A 314 24.25 -21.82 -8.98
C TYR A 314 25.54 -21.48 -9.74
N LEU A 315 26.25 -20.43 -9.29
CA LEU A 315 27.60 -20.11 -9.70
C LEU A 315 28.58 -20.37 -8.57
N TYR A 316 29.54 -21.24 -8.83
CA TYR A 316 30.65 -21.54 -7.94
C TYR A 316 31.94 -20.98 -8.52
N ASN A 317 32.43 -19.86 -7.96
CA ASN A 317 33.63 -19.17 -8.45
C ASN A 317 34.97 -19.79 -8.02
N GLY A 318 34.97 -20.99 -7.43
CA GLY A 318 36.17 -21.70 -6.98
C GLY A 318 36.82 -21.17 -5.69
N THR A 319 36.45 -19.98 -5.21
CA THR A 319 37.07 -19.34 -4.02
C THR A 319 36.13 -19.22 -2.83
N LYS A 320 34.81 -19.23 -3.04
CA LYS A 320 33.81 -19.15 -1.97
C LYS A 320 33.48 -20.54 -1.42
N LYS A 321 33.21 -20.65 -0.11
CA LYS A 321 32.71 -21.88 0.53
C LYS A 321 31.28 -22.25 0.14
N LYS A 322 30.49 -21.27 -0.33
CA LYS A 322 29.11 -21.48 -0.80
C LYS A 322 28.94 -20.91 -2.22
N PRO A 323 28.31 -21.66 -3.14
CA PRO A 323 27.90 -21.14 -4.44
C PRO A 323 26.90 -19.99 -4.29
N SER A 324 26.94 -19.04 -5.23
CA SER A 324 25.92 -18.00 -5.36
C SER A 324 24.73 -18.54 -6.14
N LEU A 325 23.51 -18.44 -5.61
CA LEU A 325 22.29 -18.69 -6.38
C LEU A 325 22.16 -17.61 -7.46
N LEU A 326 22.02 -18.00 -8.72
CA LEU A 326 21.80 -17.08 -9.83
C LEU A 326 20.32 -16.94 -10.20
N GLY A 327 19.50 -17.95 -9.91
CA GLY A 327 18.07 -17.96 -10.19
C GLY A 327 17.48 -19.36 -10.23
N LYS A 328 16.16 -19.46 -10.44
CA LYS A 328 15.48 -20.70 -10.81
C LYS A 328 15.45 -20.83 -12.35
N VAL A 329 15.46 -22.05 -12.86
CA VAL A 329 15.27 -22.41 -14.28
C VAL A 329 14.27 -23.55 -14.36
N CYS A 330 13.61 -23.73 -15.50
CA CYS A 330 12.67 -24.84 -15.71
C CYS A 330 13.32 -26.22 -15.43
N SER A 331 12.71 -27.03 -14.56
CA SER A 331 13.22 -28.34 -14.13
C SER A 331 12.83 -29.52 -15.05
N HIS A 332 11.94 -29.32 -16.03
CA HIS A 332 11.28 -30.42 -16.73
C HIS A 332 12.00 -30.99 -17.98
N TYR A 333 13.25 -30.60 -18.27
CA TYR A 333 14.03 -31.19 -19.36
C TYR A 333 14.80 -32.45 -18.92
N TYR A 334 14.10 -33.49 -18.45
CA TYR A 334 14.69 -34.83 -18.28
C TYR A 334 13.71 -35.94 -18.69
N SER A 335 13.60 -36.21 -20.00
CA SER A 335 13.05 -37.47 -20.48
C SER A 335 14.16 -38.52 -20.58
N SER A 336 14.05 -39.55 -19.74
CA SER A 336 15.07 -40.58 -19.48
C SER A 336 15.08 -41.75 -20.48
N LYS A 337 14.68 -41.55 -21.75
CA LYS A 337 14.52 -42.71 -22.65
C LYS A 337 15.62 -43.02 -23.65
N ASN A 338 16.54 -42.13 -24.00
CA ASN A 338 17.72 -42.50 -24.79
C ASN A 338 18.81 -41.44 -24.66
N ASN A 339 20.03 -41.82 -24.26
CA ASN A 339 21.22 -40.96 -24.10
C ASN A 339 21.69 -40.31 -25.43
N LYS A 340 20.86 -39.47 -26.04
CA LYS A 340 21.20 -38.56 -27.15
C LYS A 340 20.41 -37.27 -26.96
N ALA A 341 21.09 -36.24 -26.47
CA ALA A 341 20.65 -34.86 -26.66
C ALA A 341 21.02 -34.43 -28.09
N ILE A 342 20.03 -34.14 -28.93
CA ILE A 342 20.21 -33.40 -30.17
C ILE A 342 19.51 -32.07 -29.95
N VAL A 343 20.29 -30.99 -29.86
CA VAL A 343 19.79 -29.61 -29.95
C VAL A 343 20.39 -29.02 -31.21
N GLN A 344 19.57 -28.80 -32.23
CA GLN A 344 19.86 -27.84 -33.29
C GLN A 344 19.01 -26.61 -33.03
N ALA A 345 19.64 -25.54 -32.55
CA ALA A 345 19.03 -24.23 -32.48
C ALA A 345 19.45 -23.44 -33.73
N ASN A 346 18.54 -23.30 -34.69
CA ASN A 346 18.55 -22.20 -35.63
C ASN A 346 17.46 -21.23 -35.17
N VAL A 347 17.85 -20.12 -34.56
CA VAL A 347 16.92 -19.05 -34.19
C VAL A 347 16.78 -18.13 -35.39
N ALA A 348 15.70 -18.34 -36.16
CA ALA A 348 15.15 -17.28 -36.99
C ALA A 348 14.35 -16.34 -36.07
N LYS A 349 14.52 -15.04 -36.31
CA LYS A 349 13.83 -13.94 -35.64
C LYS A 349 12.40 -13.88 -36.20
N GLY A 350 11.38 -13.99 -35.35
CA GLY A 350 9.99 -13.76 -35.75
C GLY A 350 9.01 -14.14 -34.65
N GLU A 351 8.12 -13.19 -34.31
CA GLU A 351 6.77 -13.32 -33.74
C GLU A 351 6.59 -14.22 -32.50
N SER A 352 5.99 -13.68 -31.43
CA SER A 352 5.55 -14.49 -30.29
C SER A 352 4.58 -15.56 -30.78
N GLU A 353 4.97 -16.82 -30.66
CA GLU A 353 4.20 -17.97 -31.16
C GLU A 353 2.89 -18.19 -30.37
N ILE A 354 2.71 -17.50 -29.25
CA ILE A 354 1.57 -17.62 -28.35
C ILE A 354 0.84 -16.28 -28.27
N ASP A 355 -0.42 -16.29 -28.68
CA ASP A 355 -1.40 -15.25 -28.40
C ASP A 355 -2.01 -15.52 -27.01
N VAL A 356 -2.01 -14.49 -26.16
CA VAL A 356 -2.64 -14.53 -24.83
C VAL A 356 -3.87 -13.65 -24.89
N ASP A 357 -5.02 -14.21 -24.56
CA ASP A 357 -6.30 -13.49 -24.46
C ASP A 357 -6.87 -13.64 -23.05
N TYR A 358 -7.48 -12.60 -22.51
CA TYR A 358 -8.14 -12.63 -21.20
C TYR A 358 -9.63 -12.39 -21.38
N ASP A 359 -10.43 -13.40 -21.07
CA ASP A 359 -11.89 -13.33 -21.06
C ASP A 359 -12.33 -12.88 -19.67
N SER A 360 -12.51 -11.56 -19.51
CA SER A 360 -12.90 -10.92 -18.25
C SER A 360 -14.26 -11.41 -17.72
N ASP A 361 -15.16 -11.83 -18.60
CA ASP A 361 -16.49 -12.31 -18.22
C ASP A 361 -16.42 -13.70 -17.56
N LYS A 362 -15.37 -14.48 -17.86
CA LYS A 362 -15.16 -15.83 -17.34
C LYS A 362 -14.02 -15.94 -16.32
N GLY A 363 -13.17 -14.92 -16.20
CA GLY A 363 -11.91 -15.01 -15.45
C GLY A 363 -10.95 -16.05 -16.06
N GLU A 364 -11.02 -16.25 -17.39
CA GLU A 364 -10.23 -17.23 -18.11
C GLU A 364 -9.09 -16.56 -18.89
N ILE A 365 -7.89 -17.11 -18.80
CA ILE A 365 -6.78 -16.76 -19.69
C ILE A 365 -6.64 -17.87 -20.73
N VAL A 366 -6.71 -17.49 -22.00
CA VAL A 366 -6.59 -18.41 -23.12
C VAL A 366 -5.24 -18.21 -23.77
N PHE A 367 -4.41 -19.25 -23.74
CA PHE A 367 -3.20 -19.31 -24.53
C PHE A 367 -3.52 -20.01 -25.84
N SER A 368 -3.57 -19.25 -26.93
CA SER A 368 -3.67 -19.81 -28.28
C SER A 368 -2.33 -19.78 -28.99
N ARG A 369 -1.97 -20.91 -29.59
CA ARG A 369 -0.81 -21.01 -30.47
C ARG A 369 -1.27 -21.23 -31.89
N ASN A 370 -0.67 -20.50 -32.84
CA ASN A 370 -0.84 -20.77 -34.25
C ASN A 370 0.21 -21.81 -34.70
N GLY A 371 -0.08 -23.11 -34.61
CA GLY A 371 0.84 -24.15 -35.06
C GLY A 371 0.58 -25.56 -34.49
N ALA A 372 1.35 -26.55 -34.95
CA ALA A 372 1.26 -27.93 -34.48
C ALA A 372 1.78 -28.06 -33.03
N PRO A 373 1.17 -28.92 -32.20
CA PRO A 373 1.58 -29.09 -30.80
C PRO A 373 3.03 -29.58 -30.68
N ASP A 374 3.81 -28.93 -29.83
CA ASP A 374 5.12 -29.43 -29.36
C ASP A 374 5.11 -29.65 -27.84
N ASP A 375 6.06 -30.44 -27.35
CA ASP A 375 6.16 -30.81 -25.93
C ASP A 375 6.89 -29.74 -25.10
N LYS A 376 6.52 -28.46 -25.25
CA LYS A 376 7.19 -27.38 -24.52
C LYS A 376 6.49 -27.07 -23.20
N VAL A 377 7.32 -26.69 -22.22
CA VAL A 377 6.87 -26.16 -20.93
C VAL A 377 7.09 -24.66 -20.93
N TYR A 378 6.07 -23.94 -20.51
CA TYR A 378 6.06 -22.49 -20.38
C TYR A 378 5.94 -22.12 -18.90
N LYS A 379 6.63 -21.06 -18.50
CA LYS A 379 6.37 -20.41 -17.22
C LYS A 379 5.46 -19.22 -17.47
N VAL A 380 4.35 -19.20 -16.77
CA VAL A 380 3.39 -18.10 -16.78
C VAL A 380 3.50 -17.44 -15.40
N SER A 381 3.98 -16.20 -15.39
CA SER A 381 3.89 -15.34 -14.22
C SER A 381 2.78 -14.33 -14.48
N MET A 382 1.91 -14.16 -13.49
CA MET A 382 0.81 -13.21 -13.55
C MET A 382 0.93 -12.27 -12.37
N ARG A 383 0.75 -10.97 -12.63
CA ARG A 383 0.66 -9.95 -11.60
C ARG A 383 -0.64 -9.21 -11.81
N VAL A 384 -1.43 -9.13 -10.76
CA VAL A 384 -2.64 -8.31 -10.74
C VAL A 384 -2.33 -7.10 -9.89
N THR A 385 -2.62 -5.90 -10.40
CA THR A 385 -2.41 -4.64 -9.68
C THR A 385 -3.73 -3.88 -9.69
N ASP A 386 -4.21 -3.45 -8.52
CA ASP A 386 -5.41 -2.60 -8.44
C ASP A 386 -5.13 -1.14 -8.85
N SER A 387 -6.20 -0.35 -8.90
CA SER A 387 -6.17 1.08 -9.22
C SER A 387 -5.33 1.91 -8.24
N MET A 388 -5.10 1.41 -7.02
CA MET A 388 -4.28 2.02 -5.98
C MET A 388 -2.81 1.56 -6.01
N GLY A 389 -2.45 0.67 -6.94
CA GLY A 389 -1.09 0.17 -7.14
C GLY A 389 -0.65 -0.97 -6.21
N ILE A 390 -1.56 -1.56 -5.43
CA ILE A 390 -1.28 -2.76 -4.65
C ILE A 390 -1.40 -3.97 -5.58
N SER A 391 -0.49 -4.92 -5.45
CA SER A 391 -0.42 -6.04 -6.39
C SER A 391 -0.19 -7.38 -5.72
N ASP A 392 -0.86 -8.41 -6.23
CA ASP A 392 -0.52 -9.81 -5.99
C ASP A 392 0.16 -10.41 -7.23
N ALA A 393 1.01 -11.41 -7.02
CA ALA A 393 1.72 -12.06 -8.11
C ALA A 393 1.92 -13.55 -7.85
N GLU A 394 1.54 -14.37 -8.82
CA GLU A 394 1.68 -15.82 -8.78
C GLU A 394 2.40 -16.35 -10.04
N GLU A 395 3.01 -17.53 -9.92
CA GLU A 395 3.73 -18.20 -11.00
C GLU A 395 3.31 -19.66 -11.12
N ILE A 396 2.95 -20.09 -12.34
CA ILE A 396 2.71 -21.51 -12.67
C ILE A 396 3.55 -21.98 -13.85
N SER A 397 3.73 -23.30 -13.93
CA SER A 397 4.35 -23.95 -15.09
C SER A 397 3.27 -24.70 -15.88
N VAL A 398 3.15 -24.39 -17.16
CA VAL A 398 2.12 -24.95 -18.06
C VAL A 398 2.82 -25.80 -19.13
N SER A 399 2.37 -27.04 -19.28
CA SER A 399 2.81 -27.95 -20.35
C SER A 399 1.75 -27.98 -21.44
N THR A 400 2.14 -27.86 -22.71
CA THR A 400 1.21 -27.90 -23.87
C THR A 400 0.79 -29.32 -24.27
N ARG A 401 0.76 -30.26 -23.32
CA ARG A 401 0.62 -31.70 -23.58
C ARG A 401 -0.50 -32.36 -22.79
#